data_AF-A0A097QHF1-F1
#
_entry.id   AF-A0A097QHF1-F1
#
_cell.length_a   1.000
_cell.length_b   1.000
_cell.length_c   1.000
_cell.angle_alpha   90.00
_cell.angle_beta   90.00
_cell.angle_gamma   90.00
#
_symmetry.space_group_name_H-M   'P 1'
#
loop_
_entity.id
_entity.type
_entity.pdbx_description
1 polymer ?
#
loop_
_entity_poly.entity_id
_entity_poly.type
_entity_poly.pdbx_seq_one_letter_code
_entity_poly.pdbx_strand_id
1 'polypeptide(L)'
;PNRISYFLNLHGPSEPIDTACSSSLVAIHHAISSIEEGTCDMALAGGVNTIILPEVYISFDKAGALSKEGKCKTFSNRADGFAHGEGAGILFLKTLKAAEEAGDHIYGVIKGSAFNHGGRAASLTTPNPKAQAEV
;
A
#
# COMPACT_ATOMS: atom_id res chain seq x y z
N PRO A 1 12.72 4.95 -1.89
CA PRO A 1 12.37 6.23 -2.55
C PRO A 1 13.60 7.10 -2.91
N ASN A 2 14.47 7.49 -1.98
CA ASN A 2 15.55 8.47 -2.26
C ASN A 2 16.50 8.09 -3.40
N ARG A 3 16.78 6.80 -3.61
CA ARG A 3 17.58 6.33 -4.77
C ARG A 3 16.87 6.59 -6.10
N ILE A 4 15.54 6.48 -6.15
CA ILE A 4 14.73 6.78 -7.34
C ILE A 4 14.78 8.28 -7.61
N SER A 5 14.55 9.11 -6.58
CA SER A 5 14.60 10.58 -6.71
C SER A 5 15.98 11.06 -7.15
N TYR A 6 17.06 10.51 -6.59
CA TYR A 6 18.42 10.80 -7.01
C TYR A 6 18.66 10.41 -8.48
N PHE A 7 18.28 9.19 -8.88
CA PHE A 7 18.52 8.68 -10.23
C PHE A 7 17.73 9.47 -11.30
N LEU A 8 16.48 9.83 -11.00
CA LEU A 8 15.60 10.57 -11.90
C LEU A 8 15.73 12.10 -11.77
N ASN A 9 16.62 12.59 -10.91
CA ASN A 9 16.77 14.01 -10.56
C ASN A 9 15.44 14.70 -10.20
N LEU A 10 14.67 14.06 -9.31
CA LEU A 10 13.39 14.57 -8.81
C LEU A 10 13.62 15.33 -7.50
N HIS A 11 12.93 16.46 -7.34
CA HIS A 11 13.09 17.37 -6.21
C HIS A 11 11.83 17.51 -5.33
N GLY A 12 10.77 16.74 -5.62
CA GLY A 12 9.57 16.68 -4.79
C GLY A 12 9.75 15.82 -3.52
N PRO A 13 8.68 15.62 -2.73
CA PRO A 13 8.70 14.76 -1.55
C PRO A 13 9.21 13.35 -1.87
N SER A 14 10.01 12.77 -0.97
CA SER A 14 10.65 11.46 -1.18
C SER A 14 10.66 10.68 0.14
N GLU A 15 9.60 9.93 0.40
CA GLU A 15 9.35 9.31 1.70
C GLU A 15 9.07 7.80 1.59
N PRO A 16 9.60 6.98 2.52
CA PRO A 16 9.15 5.61 2.69
C PRO A 16 7.89 5.60 3.57
N ILE A 17 6.91 4.79 3.20
CA ILE A 17 5.70 4.57 4.00
C ILE A 17 5.74 3.15 4.55
N ASP A 18 5.62 3.02 5.87
CA ASP A 18 5.50 1.74 6.56
C ASP A 18 4.25 1.77 7.45
N THR A 19 3.18 1.18 6.92
CA THR A 19 1.96 0.84 7.67
C THR A 19 1.71 -0.67 7.59
N ALA A 20 2.78 -1.47 7.56
CA ALA A 20 2.73 -2.91 7.33
C ALA A 20 1.98 -3.27 6.03
N CYS A 21 0.90 -4.05 6.10
CA CYS A 21 0.20 -4.61 4.95
C CYS A 21 -0.48 -3.54 4.06
N SER A 22 -0.75 -2.34 4.57
CA SER A 22 -1.40 -1.25 3.83
C SER A 22 -0.43 -0.25 3.21
N SER A 23 0.88 -0.44 3.38
CA SER A 23 1.92 0.55 3.03
C SER A 23 1.79 1.14 1.63
N SER A 24 1.54 0.31 0.61
CA SER A 24 1.41 0.78 -0.77
C SER A 24 0.16 1.63 -1.02
N LEU A 25 -0.96 1.31 -0.37
CA LEU A 25 -2.20 2.11 -0.47
C LEU A 25 -2.06 3.44 0.27
N VAL A 26 -1.40 3.46 1.43
CA VAL A 26 -1.13 4.70 2.16
C VAL A 26 -0.12 5.58 1.38
N ALA A 27 0.86 4.99 0.71
CA ALA A 27 1.75 5.73 -0.20
C ALA A 27 1.00 6.37 -1.37
N ILE A 28 0.00 5.69 -1.94
CA ILE A 28 -0.88 6.27 -2.97
C ILE A 28 -1.70 7.42 -2.39
N HIS A 29 -2.27 7.27 -1.18
CA HIS A 29 -2.99 8.36 -0.51
C HIS A 29 -2.10 9.59 -0.29
N HIS A 30 -0.89 9.42 0.26
CA HIS A 30 0.06 10.51 0.45
C HIS A 30 0.44 11.21 -0.86
N ALA A 31 0.61 10.46 -1.95
CA ALA A 31 0.88 11.03 -3.27
C ALA A 31 -0.30 11.84 -3.81
N ILE A 32 -1.54 11.41 -3.57
CA ILE A 32 -2.74 12.17 -3.92
C ILE A 32 -2.78 13.47 -3.13
N SER A 33 -2.62 13.41 -1.80
CA SER A 33 -2.59 14.60 -0.94
C SER A 33 -1.48 15.57 -1.34
N SER A 34 -0.29 15.06 -1.67
CA SER A 34 0.84 15.88 -2.12
C SER A 34 0.53 16.66 -3.40
N ILE A 35 -0.20 16.04 -4.34
CA ILE A 35 -0.65 16.67 -5.58
C ILE A 35 -1.76 17.69 -5.31
N GLU A 36 -2.74 17.34 -4.49
CA GLU A 36 -3.87 18.23 -4.15
C GLU A 36 -3.42 19.47 -3.36
N GLU A 37 -2.44 19.32 -2.48
CA GLU A 37 -1.83 20.41 -1.70
C GLU A 37 -0.83 21.24 -2.53
N GLY A 38 -0.50 20.82 -3.75
CA GLY A 38 0.43 21.53 -4.63
C GLY A 38 1.90 21.41 -4.22
N THR A 39 2.25 20.42 -3.38
CA THR A 39 3.65 20.14 -3.02
C THR A 39 4.41 19.45 -4.17
N CYS A 40 3.69 18.81 -5.10
CA CYS A 40 4.19 18.35 -6.39
C CYS A 40 3.07 18.31 -7.44
N ASP A 41 3.41 18.36 -8.73
CA ASP A 41 2.42 18.26 -9.82
C ASP A 41 2.14 16.81 -10.24
N MET A 42 3.09 15.92 -9.96
CA MET A 42 3.10 14.51 -10.35
C MET A 42 3.83 13.69 -9.28
N ALA A 43 3.47 12.42 -9.15
CA ALA A 43 4.06 11.54 -8.14
C ALA A 43 4.27 10.11 -8.64
N LEU A 44 5.29 9.44 -8.09
CA LEU A 44 5.47 7.99 -8.18
C LEU A 44 5.08 7.38 -6.84
N ALA A 45 4.09 6.48 -6.83
CA ALA A 45 3.57 5.88 -5.60
C ALA A 45 3.37 4.37 -5.76
N GLY A 46 3.69 3.60 -4.74
CA GLY A 46 3.52 2.16 -4.76
C GLY A 46 4.28 1.47 -3.65
N GLY A 47 4.72 0.23 -3.87
CA GLY A 47 5.39 -0.55 -2.83
C GLY A 47 6.15 -1.76 -3.36
N VAL A 48 6.94 -2.32 -2.47
CA VAL A 48 7.72 -3.55 -2.71
C VAL A 48 7.68 -4.41 -1.45
N ASN A 49 7.54 -5.72 -1.64
CA ASN A 49 7.70 -6.72 -0.60
C ASN A 49 8.62 -7.83 -1.10
N THR A 50 9.66 -8.16 -0.33
CA THR A 50 10.60 -9.25 -0.61
C THR A 50 10.85 -10.04 0.66
N ILE A 51 10.91 -11.35 0.53
CA ILE A 51 11.06 -12.31 1.63
C ILE A 51 12.43 -12.95 1.50
N ILE A 52 13.44 -12.23 2.00
CA ILE A 52 14.85 -12.59 1.82
C ILE A 52 15.31 -13.56 2.91
N LEU A 53 14.75 -13.45 4.11
CA LEU A 53 15.17 -14.21 5.28
C LEU A 53 13.99 -14.98 5.91
N PRO A 54 14.24 -16.15 6.53
CA PRO A 54 13.18 -17.02 7.03
C PRO A 54 12.48 -16.50 8.30
N GLU A 55 13.04 -15.52 9.01
CA GLU A 55 12.55 -15.06 10.32
C GLU A 55 11.13 -14.50 10.24
N VAL A 56 10.76 -13.87 9.11
CA VAL A 56 9.40 -13.35 8.90
C VAL A 56 8.39 -14.50 8.83
N TYR A 57 8.74 -15.60 8.14
CA TYR A 57 7.92 -16.81 8.07
C TYR A 57 7.80 -17.48 9.45
N ILE A 58 8.92 -17.62 10.17
CA ILE A 58 8.94 -18.20 11.52
C ILE A 58 8.07 -17.37 12.47
N SER A 59 8.14 -16.04 12.37
CA SER A 59 7.37 -15.14 13.23
C SER A 59 5.87 -15.21 12.94
N PHE A 60 5.47 -15.23 11.67
CA PHE A 60 4.07 -15.39 11.30
C PHE A 60 3.51 -16.78 11.62
N ASP A 61 4.31 -17.85 11.50
CA ASP A 61 3.89 -19.20 11.89
C ASP A 61 3.68 -19.29 13.41
N LYS A 62 4.61 -18.73 14.21
CA LYS A 62 4.45 -18.65 15.68
C LYS A 62 3.24 -17.83 16.10
N ALA A 63 2.87 -16.81 15.32
CA ALA A 63 1.66 -16.03 15.53
C ALA A 63 0.38 -16.73 15.05
N GLY A 64 0.49 -17.91 14.41
CA GLY A 64 -0.66 -18.66 13.87
C GLY A 64 -1.30 -17.99 12.65
N ALA A 65 -0.57 -17.14 11.92
CA ALA A 65 -1.12 -16.33 10.84
C ALA A 65 -1.02 -16.98 9.44
N LEU A 66 -0.14 -17.97 9.28
CA LEU A 66 0.12 -18.64 8.00
C LEU A 66 -0.79 -19.85 7.79
N SER A 67 -1.30 -19.99 6.56
CA SER A 67 -1.96 -21.22 6.11
C SER A 67 -0.95 -22.35 5.97
N LYS A 68 -1.28 -23.55 6.46
CA LYS A 68 -0.40 -24.73 6.34
C LYS A 68 -0.30 -25.24 4.90
N GLU A 69 -1.29 -24.91 4.07
CA GLU A 69 -1.29 -25.21 2.63
C GLU A 69 -0.60 -24.13 1.79
N GLY A 70 -0.14 -23.03 2.40
CA GLY A 70 0.49 -21.92 1.69
C GLY A 70 -0.47 -21.24 0.70
N LYS A 71 -1.77 -21.15 1.04
CA LYS A 71 -2.79 -20.53 0.17
C LYS A 71 -3.65 -19.53 0.94
N CYS A 72 -3.89 -18.37 0.33
CA CYS A 72 -4.96 -17.45 0.76
C CYS A 72 -6.31 -17.98 0.27
N LYS A 73 -7.09 -18.59 1.17
CA LYS A 73 -8.43 -19.12 0.87
C LYS A 73 -9.52 -18.08 1.17
N THR A 74 -9.39 -16.89 0.58
CA THR A 74 -10.24 -15.74 0.90
C THR A 74 -11.73 -16.09 0.78
N PHE A 75 -12.51 -15.76 1.82
CA PHE A 75 -13.95 -16.04 1.93
C PHE A 75 -14.37 -17.53 2.03
N SER A 76 -13.42 -18.46 2.15
CA SER A 76 -13.74 -19.89 2.34
C SER A 76 -14.02 -20.21 3.81
N ASN A 77 -14.95 -21.13 4.07
CA ASN A 77 -15.13 -21.74 5.40
C ASN A 77 -13.95 -22.64 5.84
N ARG A 78 -12.99 -22.91 4.94
CA ARG A 78 -11.75 -23.65 5.22
C ARG A 78 -10.52 -22.73 5.31
N ALA A 79 -10.71 -21.42 5.45
CA ALA A 79 -9.63 -20.47 5.61
C ALA A 79 -8.90 -20.69 6.95
N ASP A 80 -7.58 -20.81 6.89
CA ASP A 80 -6.71 -21.17 8.03
C ASP A 80 -5.50 -20.25 8.18
N GLY A 81 -5.46 -19.12 7.44
CA GLY A 81 -4.36 -18.17 7.42
C GLY A 81 -4.08 -17.64 6.01
N PHE A 82 -2.99 -16.89 5.85
CA PHE A 82 -2.56 -16.37 4.56
C PHE A 82 -1.29 -17.06 4.04
N ALA A 83 -1.01 -16.88 2.75
CA ALA A 83 0.26 -17.23 2.10
C ALA A 83 1.08 -15.96 1.89
N HIS A 84 2.34 -15.96 2.28
CA HIS A 84 3.20 -14.78 2.12
C HIS A 84 3.75 -14.72 0.69
N GLY A 85 3.67 -13.55 0.06
CA GLY A 85 4.04 -13.36 -1.34
C GLY A 85 5.00 -12.18 -1.52
N GLU A 86 5.80 -12.24 -2.58
CA GLU A 86 6.68 -11.16 -3.00
C GLU A 86 6.07 -10.37 -4.16
N GLY A 87 6.49 -9.12 -4.32
CA GLY A 87 6.05 -8.31 -5.45
C GLY A 87 6.52 -6.86 -5.35
N ALA A 88 6.56 -6.19 -6.50
CA ALA A 88 6.84 -4.76 -6.58
C ALA A 88 5.88 -4.13 -7.58
N GLY A 89 5.40 -2.92 -7.29
CA GLY A 89 4.52 -2.16 -8.18
C GLY A 89 4.60 -0.67 -7.89
N ILE A 90 4.55 0.13 -8.96
CA ILE A 90 4.57 1.60 -8.91
C ILE A 90 3.52 2.13 -9.88
N LEU A 91 2.82 3.18 -9.46
CA LEU A 91 1.92 4.00 -10.26
C LEU A 91 2.56 5.37 -10.48
N PHE A 92 2.36 5.91 -11.67
CA PHE A 92 2.62 7.31 -11.98
C PHE A 92 1.30 8.08 -11.93
N LEU A 93 1.26 9.13 -11.11
CA LEU A 93 0.05 9.87 -10.77
C LEU A 93 0.20 11.33 -11.16
N LYS A 94 -0.90 11.92 -11.63
CA LYS A 94 -1.08 13.33 -11.97
C LYS A 94 -2.55 13.70 -11.84
N THR A 95 -2.87 14.99 -11.84
CA THR A 95 -4.27 15.42 -11.95
C THR A 95 -4.85 14.98 -13.30
N LEU A 96 -6.14 14.60 -13.32
CA LEU A 96 -6.81 14.16 -14.55
C LEU A 96 -6.67 15.20 -15.68
N LYS A 97 -6.89 16.47 -15.34
CA LYS A 97 -6.76 17.59 -16.29
C LYS A 97 -5.36 17.65 -16.90
N ALA A 98 -4.30 17.56 -16.09
CA ALA A 98 -2.94 17.57 -16.59
C ALA A 98 -2.64 16.33 -17.47
N ALA A 99 -3.25 15.18 -17.17
CA ALA A 99 -3.12 13.98 -17.99
C ALA A 99 -3.74 14.15 -19.38
N GLU A 100 -4.95 14.72 -19.42
CA GLU A 100 -5.70 14.97 -20.66
C GLU A 100 -4.99 16.02 -21.52
N GLU A 101 -4.52 17.11 -20.92
CA GLU A 101 -3.77 18.17 -21.61
C GLU A 101 -2.45 17.68 -22.20
N ALA A 102 -1.76 16.76 -21.51
CA ALA A 102 -0.52 16.15 -21.99
C ALA A 102 -0.74 14.99 -22.97
N GLY A 103 -1.99 14.52 -23.16
CA GLY A 103 -2.31 13.39 -24.02
C GLY A 103 -1.79 12.04 -23.50
N ASP A 104 -1.70 11.88 -22.17
CA ASP A 104 -1.21 10.64 -21.56
C ASP A 104 -2.20 9.47 -21.75
N HIS A 105 -1.66 8.25 -21.71
CA HIS A 105 -2.50 7.07 -21.57
C HIS A 105 -2.98 6.91 -20.12
N ILE A 106 -4.29 7.03 -19.92
CA ILE A 106 -4.92 6.95 -18.60
C ILE A 106 -5.45 5.53 -18.37
N TYR A 107 -4.85 4.80 -17.43
CA TYR A 107 -5.32 3.47 -17.02
C TYR A 107 -6.60 3.51 -16.18
N GLY A 108 -6.81 4.60 -15.43
CA GLY A 108 -7.96 4.79 -14.56
C GLY A 108 -7.86 6.08 -13.77
N VAL A 109 -8.95 6.46 -13.10
CA VAL A 109 -9.04 7.67 -12.29
C VAL A 109 -9.34 7.31 -10.84
N ILE A 110 -8.48 7.74 -9.92
CA ILE A 110 -8.71 7.60 -8.48
C ILE A 110 -9.68 8.70 -8.06
N LYS A 111 -10.89 8.32 -7.63
CA LYS A 111 -11.96 9.27 -7.28
C LYS A 111 -11.88 9.81 -5.85
N GLY A 112 -11.15 9.10 -4.99
CA GLY A 112 -10.96 9.45 -3.58
C GLY A 112 -10.06 8.42 -2.91
N SER A 113 -9.49 8.80 -1.78
CA SER A 113 -8.69 7.90 -0.94
C SER A 113 -8.83 8.31 0.52
N ALA A 114 -8.80 7.34 1.42
CA ALA A 114 -8.86 7.57 2.86
C ALA A 114 -8.08 6.46 3.57
N PHE A 115 -7.60 6.78 4.78
CA PHE A 115 -7.02 5.80 5.70
C PHE A 115 -7.35 6.19 7.13
N ASN A 116 -7.44 5.20 8.03
CA ASN A 116 -7.63 5.42 9.45
C ASN A 116 -6.89 4.34 10.27
N HIS A 117 -7.09 4.33 11.58
CA HIS A 117 -6.59 3.29 12.47
C HIS A 117 -7.75 2.60 13.20
N GLY A 118 -7.65 1.29 13.40
CA GLY A 118 -8.69 0.48 14.05
C GLY A 118 -8.93 0.78 15.55
N GLY A 119 -8.20 1.73 16.13
CA GLY A 119 -8.24 2.04 17.56
C GLY A 119 -7.99 0.82 18.47
N ARG A 120 -8.70 0.79 19.60
CA ARG A 120 -8.64 -0.35 20.55
C ARG A 120 -9.56 -1.49 20.07
N ALA A 121 -8.97 -2.64 19.77
CA ALA A 121 -9.66 -3.89 19.43
C ALA A 121 -9.39 -4.99 20.49
N ALA A 122 -9.85 -6.22 20.25
CA ALA A 122 -9.67 -7.35 21.17
C ALA A 122 -8.18 -7.73 21.38
N SER A 123 -7.35 -7.52 20.37
CA SER A 123 -5.88 -7.57 20.44
C SER A 123 -5.30 -6.53 19.48
N LEU A 124 -3.99 -6.27 19.58
CA LEU A 124 -3.28 -5.34 18.70
C LEU A 124 -3.43 -5.68 17.20
N THR A 125 -3.52 -6.97 16.86
CA THR A 125 -3.61 -7.46 15.48
C THR A 125 -5.03 -7.80 15.04
N THR A 126 -6.02 -7.68 15.92
CA THR A 126 -7.42 -7.94 15.58
C THR A 126 -7.97 -6.77 14.77
N PRO A 127 -8.53 -6.98 13.57
CA PRO A 127 -9.15 -5.91 12.79
C PRO A 127 -10.42 -5.38 13.48
N ASN A 128 -10.73 -4.10 13.28
CA ASN A 128 -11.94 -3.47 13.80
C ASN A 128 -12.95 -3.23 12.65
N PRO A 129 -14.06 -3.98 12.57
CA PRO A 129 -15.01 -3.86 11.47
C PRO A 129 -15.76 -2.52 11.45
N LYS A 130 -15.93 -1.85 12.59
CA LYS A 130 -16.57 -0.52 12.63
C LYS A 130 -15.66 0.54 12.01
N ALA A 131 -14.40 0.57 12.41
CA ALA A 131 -13.41 1.48 11.83
C ALA A 131 -13.20 1.20 10.33
N GLN A 132 -13.25 -0.05 9.89
CA GLN A 132 -13.20 -0.41 8.47
C GLN A 132 -14.41 0.06 7.67
N ALA A 133 -15.59 0.16 8.28
CA ALA A 133 -16.78 0.67 7.61
C ALA A 133 -16.84 2.21 7.55
N GLU A 134 -16.09 2.88 8.43
CA GLU A 134 -16.00 4.34 8.49
C GLU A 134 -14.98 4.95 7.52
N VAL A 135 -14.03 4.14 7.00
CA VAL A 135 -12.96 4.57 6.08
C VAL A 135 -13.32 4.41 4.61
#